data_AF-A0A699X5G8-F1
#
_entry.id   AF-A0A699X5G8-F1
#
_cell.length_a   1.000
_cell.length_b   1.000
_cell.length_c   1.000
_cell.angle_alpha   90.00
_cell.angle_beta   90.00
_cell.angle_gamma   90.00
#
_symmetry.space_group_name_H-M   'P 1'
#
loop_
_entity.id
_entity.type
_entity.pdbx_description
1 polymer ?
#
loop_
_entity_poly.entity_id
_entity_poly.type
_entity_poly.pdbx_seq_one_letter_code
_entity_poly.pdbx_strand_id
1 'polypeptide(L)'
;NTVIRNKSRLVAKGYVQKEGVDFEESFAPVARLEVVRLFITYVAHESFTIYQMDIKTAFLYGPLKEEVYVNQPDGFGDPYHPDKVYRLKKALYGLKQAPRAWY
;
A
#
# COMPACT_ATOMS: atom_id res chain seq x y z
N ASN A 1 -15.52 1.42 31.89
CA ASN A 1 -14.25 1.50 31.13
C ASN A 1 -14.52 1.83 29.68
N THR A 2 -14.41 3.10 29.31
CA THR A 2 -14.56 3.56 27.92
C THR A 2 -13.21 3.46 27.23
N VAL A 3 -13.04 2.49 26.33
CA VAL A 3 -11.80 2.34 25.56
C VAL A 3 -11.81 3.37 24.43
N ILE A 4 -10.96 4.39 24.53
CA ILE A 4 -10.76 5.37 23.45
C ILE A 4 -9.86 4.73 22.39
N ARG A 5 -10.36 4.62 21.16
CA ARG A 5 -9.63 4.02 20.04
C ARG A 5 -9.05 5.11 19.15
N ASN A 6 -7.75 5.37 19.30
CA ASN A 6 -7.02 6.29 18.42
C ASN A 6 -6.56 5.56 17.16
N LYS A 7 -6.72 6.19 15.99
CA LYS A 7 -6.22 5.67 14.71
C LYS A 7 -4.86 6.29 14.43
N SER A 8 -3.82 5.46 14.32
CA SER A 8 -2.52 5.82 13.79
C SER A 8 -2.23 5.00 12.53
N ARG A 9 -1.37 5.52 11.65
CA ARG A 9 -0.92 4.82 10.44
C ARG A 9 0.58 5.04 10.29
N LEU A 10 1.31 3.95 10.04
CA LEU A 10 2.69 4.04 9.57
C LEU A 10 2.68 4.20 8.05
N VAL A 11 3.29 5.28 7.57
CA VAL A 11 3.34 5.63 6.14
C VAL A 11 4.79 5.81 5.74
N ALA A 12 5.23 5.13 4.70
CA ALA A 12 6.54 5.31 4.12
C ALA A 12 6.64 6.68 3.44
N LYS A 13 7.81 7.32 3.55
CA LYS A 13 8.11 8.59 2.88
C LYS A 13 8.48 8.33 1.41
N GLY A 14 7.58 7.81 0.58
CA GLY A 14 7.95 7.44 -0.80
C GLY A 14 8.45 8.57 -1.70
N TYR A 15 8.30 9.83 -1.29
CA TYR A 15 8.94 10.96 -1.98
C TYR A 15 10.47 10.97 -1.82
N VAL A 16 11.04 10.25 -0.85
CA VAL A 16 12.49 10.09 -0.70
C VAL A 16 13.04 8.91 -1.49
N GLN A 17 12.19 8.04 -2.03
CA GLN A 17 12.63 6.89 -2.82
C GLN A 17 13.21 7.35 -4.16
N LYS A 18 14.29 6.71 -4.57
CA LYS A 18 14.96 6.93 -5.86
C LYS A 18 14.65 5.80 -6.83
N GLU A 19 14.17 6.16 -8.00
CA GLU A 19 13.95 5.23 -9.11
C GLU A 19 15.28 4.59 -9.54
N GLY A 20 15.26 3.30 -9.87
CA GLY A 20 16.45 2.50 -10.17
C GLY A 20 17.29 2.09 -8.96
N VAL A 21 16.95 2.56 -7.75
CA VAL A 21 17.61 2.18 -6.49
C VAL A 21 16.62 1.50 -5.54
N ASP A 22 15.55 2.21 -5.17
CA ASP A 22 14.57 1.76 -4.18
C ASP A 22 13.33 1.10 -4.82
N PHE A 23 13.13 1.35 -6.12
CA PHE A 23 12.07 0.77 -6.95
C PHE A 23 12.43 0.92 -8.44
N GLU A 24 11.93 0.04 -9.29
CA GLU A 24 12.12 0.13 -10.74
C GLU A 24 10.98 0.88 -11.43
N GLU A 25 9.74 0.68 -10.98
CA GLU A 25 8.54 1.21 -11.64
C GLU A 25 7.49 1.64 -10.60
N SER A 26 6.78 2.72 -10.90
CA SER A 26 5.61 3.16 -10.12
C SER A 26 4.32 2.67 -10.76
N PHE A 27 3.40 2.14 -9.96
CA PHE A 27 2.11 1.63 -10.44
C PHE A 27 0.94 2.38 -9.81
N ALA A 28 -0.06 2.69 -10.62
CA ALA A 28 -1.36 3.17 -10.17
C ALA A 28 -2.44 2.16 -10.62
N PRO A 29 -3.07 1.41 -9.70
CA PRO A 29 -4.11 0.43 -10.03
C PRO A 29 -5.45 1.14 -10.21
N VAL A 30 -5.49 2.13 -11.10
CA VAL A 30 -6.71 2.88 -11.39
C VAL A 30 -7.27 2.35 -12.71
N ALA A 31 -8.39 1.62 -12.61
CA ALA A 31 -9.14 1.23 -13.79
C ALA A 31 -9.64 2.48 -14.53
N ARG A 32 -9.53 2.49 -15.87
CA ARG A 32 -10.07 3.58 -16.69
C ARG A 32 -11.59 3.60 -16.57
N LEU A 33 -12.17 4.79 -16.44
CA LEU A 33 -13.63 4.94 -16.31
C LEU A 33 -14.40 4.36 -17.51
N GLU A 34 -13.81 4.40 -18.71
CA GLU A 34 -14.39 3.80 -19.92
C GLU A 34 -14.58 2.28 -19.76
N VAL A 35 -13.58 1.59 -19.22
CA VAL A 35 -13.63 0.14 -18.97
C VAL A 35 -14.65 -0.18 -17.88
N VAL A 36 -14.69 0.63 -16.82
CA VAL A 36 -15.68 0.47 -15.75
C VAL A 36 -17.11 0.64 -16.29
N ARG A 37 -17.34 1.65 -17.14
CA ARG A 37 -18.65 1.87 -17.79
C ARG A 37 -19.03 0.70 -18.68
N LEU A 38 -18.13 0.25 -19.54
CA LEU A 38 -18.37 -0.91 -20.41
C LEU A 38 -18.72 -2.16 -19.60
N PHE A 39 -17.98 -2.43 -18.51
CA PHE A 39 -18.26 -3.54 -17.61
C PHE A 39 -19.66 -3.43 -16.99
N ILE A 40 -20.04 -2.27 -16.46
CA ILE A 40 -21.37 -2.05 -15.86
C ILE A 40 -22.48 -2.21 -16.91
N THR A 41 -22.30 -1.67 -18.13
CA THR A 41 -23.27 -1.82 -19.21
C THR A 41 -23.46 -3.28 -19.59
N TYR A 42 -22.38 -4.05 -19.71
CA TYR A 42 -22.44 -5.47 -20.01
C TYR A 42 -23.15 -6.27 -18.91
N VAL A 43 -22.80 -6.03 -17.65
CA VAL A 43 -23.46 -6.66 -16.50
C VAL A 43 -24.96 -6.36 -16.47
N ALA A 44 -25.35 -5.11 -16.75
CA ALA A 44 -26.76 -4.73 -16.83
C ALA A 44 -27.51 -5.44 -17.98
N HIS A 45 -26.86 -5.60 -19.14
CA HIS A 45 -27.43 -6.32 -20.29
C HIS A 45 -27.66 -7.80 -19.97
N GLU A 46 -26.68 -8.46 -19.34
CA GLU A 46 -26.76 -9.89 -18.97
C GLU A 46 -27.53 -10.14 -17.67
N SER A 47 -28.07 -9.10 -17.03
CA SER A 47 -28.78 -9.19 -15.74
C SER A 47 -27.94 -9.84 -14.63
N PHE A 48 -26.63 -9.60 -14.62
CA PHE A 48 -25.72 -10.10 -13.58
C PHE A 48 -25.73 -9.22 -12.32
N THR A 49 -25.34 -9.81 -11.20
CA THR A 49 -25.14 -9.09 -9.93
C THR A 49 -23.68 -8.65 -9.80
N ILE A 50 -23.45 -7.37 -9.49
CA ILE A 50 -22.12 -6.84 -9.17
C ILE A 50 -21.88 -6.97 -7.66
N TYR A 51 -20.69 -7.46 -7.29
CA TYR A 51 -20.20 -7.43 -5.91
C TYR A 51 -19.02 -6.47 -5.81
N GLN A 52 -18.99 -5.66 -4.75
CA GLN A 52 -17.90 -4.74 -4.45
C GLN A 52 -17.25 -5.15 -3.12
N MET A 53 -15.92 -5.14 -3.08
CA MET A 53 -15.14 -5.37 -1.86
C MET A 53 -14.09 -4.28 -1.68
N ASP A 54 -14.03 -3.69 -0.49
CA ASP A 54 -12.94 -2.81 -0.06
C ASP A 54 -12.07 -3.54 0.96
N ILE A 55 -10.82 -3.82 0.59
CA ILE A 55 -9.87 -4.55 1.43
C ILE A 55 -9.13 -3.55 2.31
N LYS A 56 -9.46 -3.56 3.60
CA LYS A 56 -8.68 -2.83 4.60
C LYS A 56 -7.25 -3.36 4.63
N THR A 57 -6.28 -2.45 4.67
CA THR A 57 -4.86 -2.78 4.80
C THR A 57 -4.30 -3.67 3.69
N ALA A 58 -4.85 -3.60 2.46
CA ALA A 58 -4.40 -4.42 1.32
C ALA A 58 -2.87 -4.44 1.13
N PHE A 59 -2.21 -3.28 1.27
CA PHE A 59 -0.74 -3.20 1.15
C PHE A 59 0.01 -4.05 2.19
N LEU A 60 -0.54 -4.25 3.40
CA LEU A 60 0.07 -5.07 4.44
C LEU A 60 -0.04 -6.58 4.18
N TYR A 61 -0.64 -6.98 3.07
CA TYR A 61 -0.70 -8.38 2.63
C TYR A 61 0.25 -8.66 1.45
N GLY A 62 0.58 -7.64 0.66
CA GLY A 62 1.50 -7.76 -0.47
C GLY A 62 2.95 -7.94 -0.01
N PRO A 63 3.63 -9.05 -0.33
CA PRO A 63 5.07 -9.18 -0.10
C PRO A 63 5.82 -8.16 -0.96
N LEU A 64 6.88 -7.58 -0.41
CA LEU A 64 7.73 -6.66 -1.17
C LEU A 64 8.83 -7.47 -1.88
N LYS A 65 9.01 -7.27 -3.18
CA LYS A 65 10.09 -7.93 -3.94
C LYS A 65 11.41 -7.22 -3.74
N GLU A 66 11.35 -5.89 -3.68
CA GLU A 66 12.48 -5.00 -3.49
C GLU A 66 12.90 -4.97 -2.01
N GLU A 67 14.20 -4.82 -1.78
CA GLU A 67 14.71 -4.63 -0.42
C GLU A 67 14.62 -3.15 -0.03
N VAL A 68 13.62 -2.81 0.78
CA VAL A 68 13.40 -1.44 1.24
C VAL A 68 13.59 -1.34 2.74
N TYR A 69 14.32 -0.30 3.16
CA TYR A 69 14.52 0.06 4.55
C TYR A 69 13.79 1.34 4.90
N VAL A 70 13.33 1.44 6.15
CA VAL A 70 12.74 2.66 6.70
C VAL A 70 13.41 3.03 8.02
N ASN A 71 13.55 4.33 8.25
CA ASN A 71 13.99 4.84 9.54
C ASN A 71 13.02 4.41 10.64
N GLN A 72 13.53 4.34 11.86
CA GLN A 72 12.69 4.07 13.03
C GLN A 72 11.65 5.19 13.17
N PRO A 73 10.37 4.87 13.39
CA PRO A 73 9.33 5.88 13.52
C PRO A 73 9.62 6.83 14.70
N ASP A 74 9.28 8.09 14.52
CA ASP A 74 9.44 9.09 15.58
C ASP A 74 8.69 8.65 16.85
N GLY A 75 9.39 8.65 17.99
CA GLY A 75 8.87 8.16 19.26
C GLY A 75 8.96 6.64 19.47
N PHE A 76 9.47 5.88 18.51
CA PHE A 76 9.64 4.42 18.58
C PHE A 76 11.08 3.97 18.30
N GLY A 77 12.07 4.87 18.43
CA GLY A 77 13.48 4.52 18.28
C GLY A 77 13.95 3.58 19.40
N ASP A 78 14.74 2.57 19.03
CA ASP A 78 15.43 1.67 19.95
C ASP A 78 16.57 2.43 20.63
N PRO A 79 16.54 2.63 21.96
CA PRO A 79 17.58 3.37 22.67
C PRO A 79 18.94 2.67 22.64
N TYR A 80 18.99 1.36 22.43
CA TYR A 80 20.23 0.59 22.32
C TYR A 80 20.79 0.56 20.91
N HIS A 81 19.96 0.87 19.91
CA HIS A 81 20.34 0.83 18.50
C HIS A 81 19.75 2.02 17.72
N PRO A 82 20.13 3.26 18.08
CA PRO A 82 19.52 4.47 17.51
C PRO A 82 19.80 4.64 16.00
N ASP A 83 20.86 4.02 15.50
CA ASP A 83 21.35 4.09 14.12
C ASP A 83 20.77 3.00 13.20
N LYS A 84 20.03 2.03 13.76
CA LYS A 84 19.43 0.95 12.95
C LYS A 84 18.22 1.43 12.17
N VAL A 85 17.94 0.71 11.09
CA VAL A 85 16.76 0.88 10.24
C VAL A 85 15.95 -0.42 10.18
N TYR A 86 14.66 -0.32 9.88
CA TYR A 86 13.79 -1.49 9.71
C TYR A 86 13.73 -1.91 8.25
N ARG A 87 13.97 -3.20 7.98
CA ARG A 87 13.70 -3.79 6.67
C ARG A 87 12.22 -4.13 6.54
N LEU A 88 11.58 -3.66 5.49
CA LEU A 88 10.20 -4.00 5.18
C LEU A 88 10.11 -5.40 4.56
N LYS A 89 9.24 -6.24 5.11
CA LYS A 89 8.90 -7.56 4.52
C LYS A 89 7.67 -7.51 3.61
N LYS A 90 6.87 -6.46 3.77
CA LYS A 90 5.58 -6.25 3.09
C LYS A 90 5.45 -4.80 2.67
N ALA A 91 4.62 -4.55 1.69
CA ALA A 91 4.36 -3.19 1.22
C ALA A 91 3.72 -2.33 2.33
N LEU A 92 4.14 -1.07 2.37
CA LEU A 92 3.54 -0.04 3.21
C LEU A 92 2.90 1.04 2.35
N TYR A 93 1.91 1.72 2.93
CA TYR A 93 1.35 2.91 2.29
C TYR A 93 2.46 3.93 2.05
N GLY A 94 2.40 4.62 0.92
CA GLY A 94 3.37 5.65 0.54
C GLY A 94 4.58 5.12 -0.23
N LEU A 95 4.85 3.81 -0.29
CA LEU A 95 5.88 3.29 -1.21
C LEU A 95 5.41 3.45 -2.67
N LYS A 96 6.34 3.79 -3.57
CA LYS A 96 6.08 3.98 -5.00
C LYS A 96 5.61 2.71 -5.71
N GLN A 97 6.12 1.56 -5.27
CA GLN A 97 5.80 0.24 -5.81
C GLN A 97 4.70 -0.52 -5.02
N ALA A 98 4.25 0.00 -3.86
CA ALA A 98 3.26 -0.70 -3.03
C ALA A 98 2.00 -1.14 -3.78
N PRO A 99 1.47 -0.37 -4.74
CA PRO A 99 0.29 -0.81 -5.49
C PRO A 99 0.51 -2.04 -6.38
N ARG A 100 1.76 -2.31 -6.79
CA ARG A 100 2.11 -3.53 -7.53
C ARG A 100 2.16 -4.76 -6.63
N ALA A 101 2.57 -4.60 -5.38
CA ALA A 101 2.75 -5.72 -4.44
C ALA A 101 1.46 -6.49 -4.12
N TRP A 102 0.29 -5.95 -4.51
CA TRP A 102 -1.00 -6.62 -4.39
C TRP A 102 -1.28 -7.63 -5.52
N TYR A 103 -0.52 -7.60 -6.63
CA TYR A 103 -0.68 -8.47 -7.80
C TYR A 103 0.50 -9.45 -7.92
#